data_AF-A0A534W230-F1
#
_entry.id   AF-A0A534W230-F1
#
_cell.length_a   1.000
_cell.length_b   1.000
_cell.length_c   1.000
_cell.angle_alpha   90.00
_cell.angle_beta   90.00
_cell.angle_gamma   90.00
#
_symmetry.space_group_name_H-M   'P 1'
#
loop_
_entity.id
_entity.type
_entity.pdbx_description
1 polymer ?
#
loop_
_entity_poly.entity_id
_entity_poly.type
_entity_poly.pdbx_seq_one_letter_code
_entity_poly.pdbx_strand_id
1 'polypeptide(L)'
;MAELTLVAPPRPDFQTAAQERLHRKQRLAAAFRVFARYGFDEGVAGHITARDPEKTDHFWVNPFGMYFGHIRASDLLLVNHDGDVVEGKHPVNAAAFAIHSQVHAARPDVVAAAHAHSMYGKSWSSLGRLLDPLTQDSCA
;
A
#
# COMPACT_ATOMS: atom_id res chain seq x y z
N MET A 1 -2.75 38.37 7.77
CA MET A 1 -2.06 37.06 7.85
C MET A 1 -2.06 36.50 6.44
N ALA A 2 -0.89 36.33 5.81
CA ALA A 2 -0.83 35.76 4.47
C ALA A 2 -1.15 34.26 4.57
N GLU A 3 -2.16 33.79 3.82
CA GLU A 3 -2.40 32.36 3.65
C GLU A 3 -1.19 31.73 2.95
N LEU A 4 -0.52 30.82 3.63
CA LEU A 4 0.54 30.02 3.03
C LEU A 4 -0.13 28.89 2.25
N THR A 5 -0.36 29.08 0.94
CA THR A 5 -0.93 28.02 0.10
C THR A 5 0.13 26.95 -0.13
N LEU A 6 -0.04 25.78 0.49
CA LEU A 6 0.85 24.64 0.27
C LEU A 6 0.64 24.10 -1.15
N VAL A 7 1.59 24.34 -2.06
CA VAL A 7 1.52 23.83 -3.43
C VAL A 7 1.98 22.37 -3.41
N ALA A 8 1.03 21.44 -3.28
CA ALA A 8 1.30 20.02 -3.51
C ALA A 8 1.73 19.82 -4.97
N PRO A 9 2.70 18.91 -5.24
CA PRO A 9 3.05 18.59 -6.62
C PRO A 9 1.79 18.09 -7.36
N PRO A 10 1.58 18.52 -8.61
CA PRO A 10 0.40 18.12 -9.38
C PRO A 10 0.37 16.60 -9.50
N ARG A 11 -0.81 16.01 -9.34
CA ARG A 11 -0.99 14.59 -9.66
C ARG A 11 -0.70 14.39 -11.15
N PRO A 12 0.00 13.31 -11.55
CA PRO A 12 0.21 13.04 -12.96
C PRO A 12 -1.16 12.90 -13.65
N ASP A 13 -1.29 13.52 -14.82
CA ASP A 13 -2.45 13.35 -15.68
C ASP A 13 -2.25 12.10 -16.55
N PHE A 14 -3.20 11.17 -16.51
CA PHE A 14 -3.15 9.91 -17.27
C PHE A 14 -4.20 9.94 -18.37
N GLN A 15 -3.77 9.76 -19.62
CA GLN A 15 -4.66 9.75 -20.78
C GLN A 15 -5.41 8.41 -20.91
N THR A 16 -4.92 7.35 -20.25
CA THR A 16 -5.52 6.01 -20.30
C THR A 16 -5.39 5.26 -18.97
N ALA A 17 -6.31 4.35 -18.69
CA ALA A 17 -6.24 3.47 -17.52
C ALA A 17 -4.97 2.61 -17.50
N ALA A 18 -4.44 2.23 -18.67
CA ALA A 18 -3.19 1.47 -18.78
C ALA A 18 -1.97 2.28 -18.29
N GLN A 19 -1.90 3.57 -18.61
CA GLN A 19 -0.85 4.46 -18.11
C GLN A 19 -0.93 4.63 -16.59
N GLU A 20 -2.13 4.86 -16.07
CA GLU A 20 -2.35 4.97 -14.62
C GLU A 20 -2.00 3.67 -13.89
N ARG A 21 -2.42 2.51 -14.44
CA ARG A 21 -2.12 1.19 -13.90
C ARG A 21 -0.62 0.95 -13.82
N LEU A 22 0.11 1.24 -14.89
CA LEU A 22 1.57 1.12 -14.90
C LEU A 22 2.20 2.03 -13.84
N HIS A 23 1.73 3.27 -13.72
CA HIS A 23 2.21 4.20 -12.70
C HIS A 23 1.95 3.67 -11.29
N ARG A 24 0.73 3.23 -10.98
CA ARG A 24 0.36 2.64 -9.67
C ARG A 24 1.23 1.42 -9.35
N LYS A 25 1.44 0.50 -10.30
CA LYS A 25 2.33 -0.67 -10.12
C LYS A 25 3.77 -0.27 -9.84
N GLN A 26 4.31 0.72 -10.55
CA GLN A 26 5.67 1.22 -10.32
C GLN A 26 5.82 1.91 -8.96
N ARG A 27 4.85 2.74 -8.56
CA ARG A 27 4.83 3.40 -7.25
C ARG A 27 4.70 2.38 -6.12
N LEU A 28 3.87 1.36 -6.30
CA LEU A 28 3.69 0.28 -5.33
C LEU A 28 5.00 -0.51 -5.14
N ALA A 29 5.67 -0.91 -6.23
CA ALA A 29 6.97 -1.56 -6.14
C ALA A 29 8.03 -0.65 -5.48
N ALA A 30 8.01 0.66 -5.75
CA ALA A 30 8.88 1.61 -5.08
C ALA A 30 8.58 1.73 -3.58
N ALA A 31 7.30 1.71 -3.18
CA ALA A 31 6.88 1.76 -1.78
C ALA A 31 7.41 0.56 -0.98
N PHE A 32 7.37 -0.65 -1.55
CA PHE A 32 8.00 -1.82 -0.92
C PHE A 32 9.51 -1.65 -0.74
N ARG A 33 10.22 -1.11 -1.73
CA ARG A 33 11.66 -0.87 -1.61
C ARG A 33 11.98 0.23 -0.59
N VAL A 34 11.11 1.23 -0.45
CA VAL A 34 11.19 2.22 0.63
C VAL A 34 11.01 1.53 1.99
N PHE A 35 9.99 0.68 2.15
CA PHE A 35 9.77 -0.08 3.38
C PHE A 35 10.99 -0.94 3.74
N ALA A 36 11.55 -1.65 2.77
CA ALA A 36 12.76 -2.45 2.94
C ALA A 36 13.97 -1.58 3.35
N ARG A 37 14.16 -0.43 2.70
CA ARG A 37 15.26 0.49 3.01
C ARG A 37 15.18 1.05 4.44
N TYR A 38 13.97 1.27 4.95
CA TYR A 38 13.74 1.78 6.30
C TYR A 38 13.50 0.68 7.35
N GLY A 39 13.63 -0.60 6.98
CA GLY A 39 13.47 -1.73 7.89
C GLY A 39 12.05 -1.92 8.42
N PHE A 40 11.03 -1.64 7.59
CA PHE A 40 9.62 -1.84 7.94
C PHE A 40 9.11 -3.24 7.59
N ASP A 41 9.91 -4.04 6.91
CA ASP A 41 9.65 -5.44 6.63
C ASP A 41 10.03 -6.33 7.84
N GLU A 42 9.24 -7.39 8.07
CA GLU A 42 9.51 -8.38 9.11
C GLU A 42 9.20 -9.79 8.60
N GLY A 43 10.24 -10.53 8.23
CA GLY A 43 10.09 -11.88 7.68
C GLY A 43 9.18 -11.89 6.44
N VAL A 44 8.06 -12.60 6.53
CA VAL A 44 7.05 -12.70 5.45
C VAL A 44 5.81 -11.82 5.70
N ALA A 45 5.81 -11.03 6.78
CA ALA A 45 4.70 -10.17 7.14
C ALA A 45 4.72 -8.85 6.36
N GLY A 46 3.57 -8.17 6.36
CA GLY A 46 3.36 -6.90 5.67
C GLY A 46 2.83 -7.05 4.25
N HIS A 47 2.07 -6.05 3.83
CA HIS A 47 1.45 -5.97 2.51
C HIS A 47 1.06 -4.53 2.22
N ILE A 48 1.16 -4.16 0.95
CA ILE A 48 0.69 -2.88 0.44
C ILE A 48 -0.18 -3.20 -0.77
N THR A 49 -1.38 -2.62 -0.82
CA THR A 49 -2.29 -2.78 -1.95
C THR A 49 -2.46 -1.46 -2.69
N ALA A 50 -2.71 -1.54 -4.00
CA ALA A 50 -3.17 -0.41 -4.80
C ALA A 50 -4.32 -0.86 -5.71
N ARG A 51 -5.46 -0.18 -5.64
CA ARG A 51 -6.63 -0.41 -6.48
C ARG A 51 -6.26 -0.30 -7.97
N ASP A 52 -6.81 -1.16 -8.81
CA ASP A 52 -6.70 -1.01 -10.25
C ASP A 52 -7.55 0.18 -10.73
N PRO A 53 -7.10 0.98 -11.71
CA PRO A 53 -7.85 2.16 -12.17
C PRO A 53 -9.08 1.80 -13.03
N GLU A 54 -9.15 0.60 -13.59
CA GLU A 54 -10.26 0.16 -14.45
C GLU A 54 -11.14 -0.86 -13.73
N LYS A 55 -10.52 -1.86 -13.11
CA LYS A 55 -11.21 -2.87 -12.28
C LYS A 55 -11.22 -2.42 -10.83
N THR A 56 -12.15 -1.54 -10.49
CA THR A 56 -12.13 -0.83 -9.19
C THR A 56 -12.33 -1.74 -7.98
N ASP A 57 -12.77 -2.99 -8.16
CA ASP A 57 -12.87 -4.06 -7.18
C ASP A 57 -11.63 -5.00 -7.14
N HIS A 58 -10.59 -4.68 -7.89
CA HIS A 58 -9.34 -5.42 -7.95
C HIS A 58 -8.15 -4.61 -7.42
N PHE A 59 -7.16 -5.31 -6.87
CA PHE A 59 -6.04 -4.71 -6.15
C PHE A 59 -4.71 -5.35 -6.53
N TRP A 60 -3.74 -4.50 -6.85
CA TRP A 60 -2.33 -4.87 -7.01
C TRP A 60 -1.70 -5.08 -5.64
N VAL A 61 -0.99 -6.20 -5.43
CA VAL A 61 -0.35 -6.55 -4.15
C VAL A 61 0.95 -7.31 -4.36
N ASN A 62 1.83 -7.33 -3.35
CA ASN A 62 3.06 -8.13 -3.39
C ASN A 62 2.79 -9.64 -3.36
N PRO A 63 3.66 -10.44 -4.00
CA PRO A 63 3.64 -11.89 -3.85
C PRO A 63 4.08 -12.30 -2.44
N PHE A 64 3.46 -13.35 -1.92
CA PHE A 64 3.78 -13.87 -0.59
C PHE A 64 5.19 -14.47 -0.54
N GLY A 65 5.92 -14.16 0.54
CA GLY A 65 7.28 -14.67 0.78
C GLY A 65 8.39 -13.99 -0.02
N MET A 66 8.09 -12.98 -0.85
CA MET A 66 9.11 -12.20 -1.55
C MET A 66 9.62 -11.05 -0.68
N TYR A 67 10.94 -10.97 -0.50
CA TYR A 67 11.58 -9.84 0.19
C TYR A 67 11.21 -8.51 -0.47
N PHE A 68 10.79 -7.54 0.33
CA PHE A 68 10.28 -6.25 -0.15
C PHE A 68 11.28 -5.49 -1.04
N GLY A 69 12.58 -5.58 -0.73
CA GLY A 69 13.63 -4.93 -1.52
C GLY A 69 13.78 -5.48 -2.95
N HIS A 70 13.30 -6.70 -3.21
CA HIS A 70 13.39 -7.32 -4.54
C HIS A 70 12.17 -7.09 -5.43
N ILE A 71 11.05 -6.66 -4.86
CA ILE A 71 9.79 -6.51 -5.59
C ILE A 71 9.95 -5.54 -6.77
N ARG A 72 9.50 -5.96 -7.95
CA ARG A 72 9.38 -5.17 -9.18
C ARG A 72 7.90 -5.03 -9.54
N ALA A 73 7.59 -4.06 -10.39
CA ALA A 73 6.24 -3.89 -10.92
C ALA A 73 5.72 -5.14 -11.66
N SER A 74 6.63 -5.92 -12.27
CA SER A 74 6.33 -7.19 -12.95
C SER A 74 5.96 -8.33 -12.01
N ASP A 75 6.31 -8.23 -10.73
CA ASP A 75 6.14 -9.31 -9.75
C ASP A 75 4.80 -9.20 -9.01
N LEU A 76 4.14 -8.05 -9.13
CA LEU A 76 2.86 -7.76 -8.48
C LEU A 76 1.74 -8.64 -9.01
N LEU A 77 0.87 -9.05 -8.10
CA LEU A 77 -0.33 -9.84 -8.36
C LEU A 77 -1.53 -8.90 -8.48
N LEU A 78 -2.47 -9.21 -9.37
CA LEU A 78 -3.80 -8.62 -9.36
C LEU A 78 -4.75 -9.59 -8.65
N VAL A 79 -5.44 -9.10 -7.62
CA VAL A 79 -6.32 -9.90 -6.77
C VAL A 79 -7.71 -9.27 -6.78
N ASN A 80 -8.77 -10.08 -6.92
CA ASN A 80 -10.15 -9.60 -6.83
C ASN A 80 -10.54 -9.30 -5.37
N HIS A 81 -11.77 -8.83 -5.12
CA HIS A 81 -12.24 -8.53 -3.77
C HIS A 81 -12.23 -9.76 -2.83
N ASP A 82 -12.50 -10.94 -3.37
CA ASP A 82 -12.61 -12.20 -2.63
C ASP A 82 -11.23 -12.81 -2.25
N GLY A 83 -10.14 -12.25 -2.78
CA GLY A 83 -8.77 -12.74 -2.51
C GLY A 83 -8.22 -13.70 -3.55
N ASP A 84 -8.92 -13.91 -4.66
CA ASP A 84 -8.43 -14.74 -5.77
C ASP A 84 -7.43 -13.96 -6.63
N VAL A 85 -6.30 -14.61 -6.92
CA VAL A 85 -5.30 -14.09 -7.86
C VAL A 85 -5.83 -14.25 -9.29
N VAL A 86 -6.11 -13.13 -9.96
CA VAL A 86 -6.57 -13.12 -11.36
C VAL A 86 -5.44 -12.81 -12.35
N GLU A 87 -4.34 -12.20 -11.89
CA GLU A 87 -3.11 -12.00 -12.66
C GLU A 87 -1.89 -12.23 -11.77
N GLY A 88 -0.88 -12.93 -12.30
CA GLY A 88 0.38 -13.21 -11.61
C GLY A 88 0.63 -14.71 -11.46
N LYS A 89 1.81 -15.07 -10.90
CA LYS A 89 2.28 -16.47 -10.83
C LYS A 89 2.58 -16.96 -9.40
N HIS A 90 2.41 -16.09 -8.41
CA HIS A 90 2.76 -16.38 -7.03
C HIS A 90 1.50 -16.38 -6.15
N PRO A 91 1.54 -17.06 -5.00
CA PRO A 91 0.45 -16.98 -4.03
C PRO A 91 0.38 -15.58 -3.40
N VAL A 92 -0.82 -15.19 -3.02
CA VAL A 92 -1.09 -14.05 -2.13
C VAL A 92 -1.26 -14.55 -0.69
N ASN A 93 -0.91 -13.73 0.30
CA ASN A 93 -1.29 -13.99 1.69
C ASN A 93 -2.77 -13.62 1.88
N ALA A 94 -3.67 -14.60 1.72
CA ALA A 94 -5.13 -14.37 1.75
C ALA A 94 -5.61 -13.78 3.09
N ALA A 95 -5.07 -14.25 4.22
CA ALA A 95 -5.46 -13.76 5.54
C ALA A 95 -5.09 -12.28 5.75
N ALA A 96 -3.90 -11.89 5.31
CA ALA A 96 -3.46 -10.49 5.29
C ALA A 96 -4.34 -9.65 4.35
N PHE A 97 -4.56 -10.13 3.12
CA PHE A 97 -5.35 -9.41 2.13
C PHE A 97 -6.80 -9.19 2.55
N ALA A 98 -7.40 -10.10 3.34
CA ALA A 98 -8.74 -9.95 3.87
C ALA A 98 -8.94 -8.61 4.59
N ILE A 99 -7.92 -8.12 5.32
CA ILE A 99 -7.98 -6.80 5.99
C ILE A 99 -8.12 -5.68 4.95
N HIS A 100 -7.24 -5.65 3.95
CA HIS A 100 -7.23 -4.60 2.92
C HIS A 100 -8.49 -4.65 2.04
N SER A 101 -9.03 -5.84 1.74
CA SER A 101 -10.28 -5.99 0.97
C SER A 101 -11.43 -5.23 1.64
N GLN A 102 -11.57 -5.36 2.96
CA GLN A 102 -12.64 -4.71 3.73
C GLN A 102 -12.41 -3.20 3.83
N VAL A 103 -11.16 -2.75 4.03
CA VAL A 103 -10.82 -1.32 4.00
C VAL A 103 -11.22 -0.71 2.65
N HIS A 104 -10.86 -1.35 1.54
CA HIS A 104 -11.17 -0.85 0.21
C HIS A 104 -12.66 -0.91 -0.15
N ALA A 105 -13.42 -1.87 0.40
CA ALA A 105 -14.87 -1.91 0.25
C ALA A 105 -15.56 -0.79 1.05
N ALA A 106 -15.13 -0.57 2.30
CA ALA A 106 -15.67 0.49 3.16
C ALA A 106 -15.26 1.90 2.69
N ARG A 107 -14.13 2.01 1.95
CA ARG A 107 -13.57 3.26 1.45
C ARG A 107 -13.28 3.20 -0.05
N PRO A 108 -14.29 3.37 -0.91
CA PRO A 108 -14.11 3.39 -2.37
C PRO A 108 -13.13 4.47 -2.86
N ASP A 109 -13.01 5.56 -2.11
CA ASP A 109 -12.09 6.68 -2.37
C ASP A 109 -10.62 6.32 -2.12
N VAL A 110 -10.35 5.31 -1.28
CA VAL A 110 -8.99 4.87 -0.96
C VAL A 110 -8.41 4.04 -2.12
N VAL A 111 -7.32 4.54 -2.68
CA VAL A 111 -6.56 3.88 -3.74
C VAL A 111 -5.55 2.89 -3.18
N ALA A 112 -4.87 3.21 -2.07
CA ALA A 112 -3.82 2.36 -1.53
C ALA A 112 -3.93 2.23 0.00
N ALA A 113 -3.54 1.06 0.50
CA ALA A 113 -3.40 0.78 1.92
C ALA A 113 -2.06 0.10 2.17
N ALA A 114 -1.43 0.39 3.31
CA ALA A 114 -0.13 -0.15 3.67
C ALA A 114 -0.16 -0.70 5.10
N HIS A 115 0.28 -1.94 5.27
CA HIS A 115 0.43 -2.62 6.55
C HIS A 115 1.86 -3.13 6.70
N ALA A 116 2.46 -2.86 7.85
CA ALA A 116 3.81 -3.29 8.19
C ALA A 116 3.91 -3.63 9.68
N HIS A 117 4.82 -4.53 10.01
CA HIS A 117 5.20 -4.81 11.40
C HIS A 117 6.50 -4.07 11.75
N SER A 118 6.55 -2.76 11.47
CA SER A 118 7.74 -1.95 11.79
C SER A 118 8.03 -1.98 13.29
N MET A 119 9.30 -1.96 13.66
CA MET A 119 9.74 -2.13 15.06
C MET A 119 9.03 -1.18 16.04
N TYR A 120 9.02 0.12 15.75
CA TYR A 120 8.40 1.12 16.62
C TYR A 120 6.87 1.08 16.58
N GLY A 121 6.28 0.86 15.40
CA GLY A 121 4.82 0.75 15.27
C GLY A 121 4.26 -0.44 16.03
N LYS A 122 4.90 -1.61 15.88
CA LYS A 122 4.56 -2.82 16.62
C LYS A 122 4.71 -2.62 18.13
N SER A 123 5.83 -2.04 18.56
CA SER A 123 6.08 -1.76 19.99
C SER A 123 5.00 -0.86 20.59
N TRP A 124 4.67 0.25 19.93
CA TRP A 124 3.64 1.19 20.41
C TRP A 124 2.25 0.54 20.47
N SER A 125 1.88 -0.27 19.46
CA SER A 125 0.57 -0.91 19.41
C SER A 125 0.28 -1.85 20.59
N SER A 126 1.33 -2.37 21.24
CA SER A 126 1.19 -3.25 22.41
C SER A 126 0.73 -2.53 23.70
N LEU A 127 0.76 -1.20 23.72
CA LEU A 127 0.48 -0.41 24.93
C LEU A 127 -1.00 -0.10 25.15
N GLY A 128 -1.87 -0.38 24.16
CA GLY A 128 -3.31 -0.15 24.27
C GLY A 128 -3.71 1.32 24.46
N ARG A 129 -2.92 2.26 23.94
CA ARG A 129 -3.14 3.72 24.07
C ARG A 129 -3.11 4.42 22.72
N LEU A 130 -3.73 5.58 22.66
CA LEU A 130 -3.69 6.47 21.49
C LEU A 130 -2.30 7.08 21.33
N LEU A 131 -1.99 7.50 20.09
CA LEU A 131 -0.79 8.29 19.78
C LEU A 131 -1.02 9.74 20.25
N ASP A 132 -0.12 10.26 21.08
CA ASP A 132 -0.22 11.63 21.60
C ASP A 132 0.25 12.66 20.55
N PRO A 133 -0.44 13.80 20.37
CA PRO A 133 -0.06 14.85 19.43
C PRO A 133 1.04 15.77 20.01
N LEU A 134 2.25 15.22 20.19
CA LEU A 134 3.35 15.90 20.89
C LEU A 134 4.34 16.63 19.96
N THR A 135 4.30 16.35 18.66
CA THR A 135 5.18 16.97 17.66
C THR A 135 4.36 17.57 16.53
N GLN A 136 4.92 18.56 15.83
CA GLN A 136 4.29 19.12 14.64
C GLN A 136 3.94 18.01 13.62
N ASP A 137 4.84 17.05 13.44
CA ASP A 137 4.66 15.93 12.51
C ASP A 137 3.52 15.00 12.90
N SER A 138 3.23 14.83 14.20
CA SER A 138 2.11 14.02 14.68
C SER A 138 0.73 14.67 14.46
N CYS A 139 0.72 15.97 14.14
CA CYS A 139 -0.49 16.76 13.89
C CYS A 139 -0.71 17.08 12.40
N ALA A 140 0.23 16.67 11.54
CA ALA A 140 0.23 16.97 10.10
C ALA A 140 -0.76 16.12 9.30
#